data_AF-A0A6C1KFX9-F1
#
_entry.id   AF-A0A6C1KFX9-F1
#
_cell.length_a   1.000
_cell.length_b   1.000
_cell.length_c   1.000
_cell.angle_alpha   90.00
_cell.angle_beta   90.00
_cell.angle_gamma   90.00
#
_symmetry.space_group_name_H-M   'P 1'
#
loop_
_entity.id
_entity.type
_entity.pdbx_description
1 polymer ?
#
loop_
_entity_poly.entity_id
_entity_poly.type
_entity_poly.pdbx_seq_one_letter_code
_entity_poly.pdbx_strand_id
1 'polypeptide(L)'
;MAQDRFKDWLRELARHMARTGRYGSWRLIQIELRFMQGIREAANCFADSEIRTELDALCREAQKQAGRAIALPALEPSTDSAFAAATR
;
A
#
# COMPACT_ATOMS: atom_id res chain seq x y z
N MET A 1 -18.40 15.18 20.07
CA MET A 1 -18.02 16.26 19.14
C MET A 1 -16.53 16.28 18.82
N ALA A 2 -15.63 16.70 19.72
CA ALA A 2 -14.18 16.77 19.41
C ALA A 2 -13.52 15.39 19.29
N GLN A 3 -13.93 14.44 20.15
CA GLN A 3 -13.40 13.08 20.16
C GLN A 3 -13.79 12.26 18.93
N ASP A 4 -14.99 12.50 18.39
CA ASP A 4 -15.47 11.82 17.18
C ASP A 4 -14.70 12.30 15.95
N ARG A 5 -14.49 13.63 15.83
CA ARG A 5 -13.66 14.21 14.77
C ARG A 5 -12.23 13.69 14.77
N PHE A 6 -11.64 13.52 15.96
CA PHE A 6 -10.30 12.97 16.08
C PHE A 6 -10.25 11.50 15.65
N LYS A 7 -11.24 10.69 16.04
CA LYS A 7 -11.34 9.31 15.57
C LYS A 7 -11.47 9.27 14.05
N ASP A 8 -12.36 10.07 13.46
CA ASP A 8 -12.57 10.10 12.01
C ASP A 8 -11.30 10.50 11.26
N TRP A 9 -10.59 11.52 11.74
CA TRP A 9 -9.29 11.91 11.20
C TRP A 9 -8.27 10.76 11.28
N LEU A 10 -8.20 10.05 12.41
CA LEU A 10 -7.27 8.94 12.58
C LEU A 10 -7.60 7.75 11.67
N ARG A 11 -8.89 7.51 11.41
CA ARG A 11 -9.36 6.50 10.44
C ARG A 11 -8.93 6.87 9.04
N GLU A 12 -9.10 8.15 8.66
CA GLU A 12 -8.72 8.61 7.33
C GLU A 12 -7.20 8.57 7.12
N LEU A 13 -6.43 8.95 8.13
CA LEU A 13 -4.97 8.81 8.11
C LEU A 13 -4.55 7.35 7.92
N ALA A 14 -5.18 6.41 8.64
CA ALA A 14 -4.89 4.99 8.50
C ALA A 14 -5.23 4.45 7.11
N ARG A 15 -6.36 4.87 6.51
CA ARG A 15 -6.72 4.52 5.13
C ARG A 15 -5.70 5.05 4.13
N HIS A 16 -5.26 6.29 4.31
CA HIS A 16 -4.21 6.87 3.47
C HIS A 16 -2.93 6.04 3.56
N MET A 17 -2.49 5.69 4.78
CA MET A 17 -1.32 4.82 4.99
C MET A 17 -1.50 3.45 4.32
N ALA A 18 -2.65 2.80 4.46
CA ALA A 18 -2.92 1.50 3.83
C ALA A 18 -2.80 1.55 2.30
N ARG A 19 -3.25 2.65 1.69
CA ARG A 19 -3.18 2.86 0.23
C ARG A 19 -1.77 3.13 -0.31
N THR A 20 -0.80 3.47 0.54
CA THR A 20 0.59 3.70 0.09
C THR A 20 1.30 2.42 -0.40
N GLY A 21 0.78 1.24 -0.04
CA GLY A 21 1.42 -0.04 -0.35
C GLY A 21 2.63 -0.38 0.52
N ARG A 22 3.04 0.51 1.44
CA ARG A 22 4.15 0.28 2.38
C ARG A 22 3.80 -0.73 3.47
N TYR A 23 2.52 -0.86 3.81
CA TYR A 23 2.05 -1.70 4.91
C TYR A 23 1.30 -2.91 4.37
N GLY A 24 1.59 -4.10 4.92
CA GLY A 24 0.92 -5.35 4.55
C GLY A 24 -0.27 -5.74 5.43
N SER A 25 -0.57 -5.00 6.49
CA SER A 25 -1.73 -5.25 7.34
C SER A 25 -2.08 -4.04 8.21
N TRP A 26 -3.33 -4.00 8.71
CA TRP A 26 -3.80 -2.98 9.66
C TRP A 26 -2.93 -2.93 10.93
N ARG A 27 -2.38 -4.07 11.36
CA ARG A 27 -1.58 -4.18 12.60
C ARG A 27 -0.28 -3.40 12.50
N LEU A 28 0.36 -3.40 11.34
CA LEU A 28 1.57 -2.59 11.11
C LEU A 28 1.25 -1.09 11.10
N ILE A 29 0.11 -0.70 10.53
CA ILE A 29 -0.37 0.70 10.57
C ILE A 29 -0.64 1.14 12.00
N GLN A 30 -1.28 0.29 12.81
CA GLN A 30 -1.51 0.58 14.23
C GLN A 30 -0.20 0.75 15.01
N ILE A 31 0.80 -0.11 14.77
CA ILE A 31 2.11 -0.01 15.42
C ILE A 31 2.80 1.31 15.05
N GLU A 32 2.81 1.66 13.76
CA GLU A 32 3.38 2.91 13.26
C GLU A 32 2.71 4.13 13.93
N LEU A 33 1.37 4.19 13.91
CA LEU A 33 0.62 5.30 14.51
C LEU A 33 0.88 5.41 16.00
N ARG A 34 0.92 4.29 16.72
CA ARG A 34 1.08 4.29 18.18
C ARG A 34 2.51 4.62 18.61
N PHE A 35 3.50 3.99 18.00
CA PHE A 35 4.87 3.98 18.51
C PHE A 35 5.79 4.93 17.74
N MET A 36 5.62 5.06 16.43
CA MET A 36 6.45 5.95 15.62
C MET A 36 5.89 7.37 15.61
N GLN A 37 4.55 7.52 15.57
CA GLN A 37 3.88 8.83 15.59
C GLN A 37 3.37 9.26 16.97
N GLY A 38 3.41 8.37 17.97
CA GLY A 38 3.04 8.68 19.35
C GLY A 38 1.52 8.79 19.62
N ILE A 39 0.67 8.37 18.67
CA ILE A 39 -0.80 8.46 18.78
C ILE A 39 -1.34 7.25 19.53
N ARG A 40 -1.40 7.34 20.86
CA ARG A 40 -1.78 6.21 21.74
C ARG A 40 -3.21 5.73 21.51
N GLU A 41 -4.08 6.64 21.09
CA GLU A 41 -5.50 6.43 20.79
C GLU A 41 -5.72 5.48 19.60
N ALA A 42 -4.70 5.24 18.77
CA ALA A 42 -4.74 4.24 17.70
C ALA A 42 -5.04 2.83 18.23
N ALA A 43 -4.63 2.51 19.46
CA ALA A 43 -4.97 1.24 20.09
C ALA A 43 -6.49 1.05 20.21
N ASN A 44 -7.19 2.12 20.58
CA ASN A 44 -8.63 2.12 20.84
C ASN A 44 -9.45 2.36 19.56
N CYS A 45 -8.92 3.15 18.62
CA CYS A 45 -9.60 3.46 17.36
C CYS A 45 -9.75 2.23 16.46
N PHE A 46 -8.76 1.33 16.48
CA PHE A 46 -8.80 0.06 15.76
C PHE A 46 -9.23 -1.11 16.66
N ALA A 47 -10.02 -0.86 17.70
CA ALA A 47 -10.62 -1.93 18.50
C ALA A 47 -11.70 -2.70 17.72
N ASP A 48 -12.38 -1.99 16.81
CA ASP A 48 -13.45 -2.46 15.94
C ASP A 48 -12.92 -3.39 14.83
N SER A 49 -13.63 -4.49 14.57
CA SER A 49 -13.29 -5.44 13.50
C SER A 49 -13.51 -4.88 12.11
N GLU A 50 -14.52 -4.02 11.89
CA GLU A 50 -14.87 -3.54 10.55
C GLU A 50 -13.71 -2.73 9.94
N ILE A 51 -13.15 -1.82 10.72
CA ILE A 51 -12.03 -0.99 10.24
C ILE A 51 -10.74 -1.80 10.03
N ARG A 52 -10.52 -2.86 10.82
CA ARG A 52 -9.37 -3.75 10.64
C ARG A 52 -9.47 -4.46 9.29
N THR A 53 -10.65 -4.99 8.99
CA THR A 53 -10.93 -5.65 7.71
C THR A 53 -10.81 -4.68 6.54
N GLU A 54 -11.33 -3.45 6.68
CA GLU A 54 -11.19 -2.40 5.68
C GLU A 54 -9.71 -2.09 5.38
N LEU A 55 -8.90 -1.86 6.43
CA LEU A 55 -7.48 -1.54 6.28
C LEU A 55 -6.69 -2.70 5.67
N ASP A 56 -6.96 -3.95 6.06
CA ASP A 56 -6.31 -5.11 5.44
C ASP A 56 -6.67 -5.24 3.95
N ALA A 57 -7.93 -4.99 3.58
CA ALA A 57 -8.34 -4.99 2.19
C ALA A 57 -7.59 -3.90 1.39
N LEU A 58 -7.48 -2.69 1.93
CA LEU A 58 -6.74 -1.59 1.31
C LEU A 58 -5.25 -1.91 1.16
N CYS A 59 -4.61 -2.48 2.18
CA CYS A 59 -3.23 -2.93 2.12
C CYS A 59 -3.02 -3.94 0.99
N ARG A 60 -3.89 -4.95 0.89
CA ARG A 60 -3.80 -5.98 -0.15
C ARG A 60 -3.99 -5.40 -1.55
N GLU A 61 -4.94 -4.49 -1.73
CA GLU A 61 -5.15 -3.83 -3.02
C GLU A 61 -3.95 -2.96 -3.41
N ALA A 62 -3.39 -2.18 -2.46
CA ALA A 62 -2.20 -1.37 -2.72
C ALA A 62 -0.97 -2.24 -3.06
N GLN A 63 -0.80 -3.38 -2.38
CA GLN A 63 0.28 -4.33 -2.69
C GLN A 63 0.12 -4.97 -4.07
N LYS A 64 -1.11 -5.33 -4.49
CA LYS A 64 -1.37 -5.80 -5.85
C LYS A 64 -1.03 -4.74 -6.89
N GLN A 65 -1.33 -3.48 -6.62
CA GLN A 65 -1.00 -2.36 -7.50
C GLN A 65 0.52 -2.12 -7.57
N ALA A 66 1.22 -2.15 -6.44
CA ALA A 66 2.67 -2.05 -6.40
C ALA A 66 3.35 -3.21 -7.15
N GLY A 67 2.84 -4.44 -7.00
CA GLY A 67 3.31 -5.61 -7.74
C GLY A 67 3.04 -5.52 -9.25
N ARG A 68 1.92 -4.90 -9.65
CA ARG A 68 1.62 -4.62 -11.06
C ARG A 68 2.48 -3.52 -11.65
N ALA A 69 2.90 -2.53 -10.86
CA ALA A 69 3.81 -1.48 -11.31
C ALA A 69 5.23 -2.02 -11.61
N ILE A 70 5.60 -3.17 -11.04
CA ILE A 70 6.83 -3.92 -11.36
C ILE A 70 6.55 -5.07 -12.34
N ALA A 71 5.46 -4.99 -13.12
CA ALA A 71 5.44 -5.69 -14.41
C ALA A 71 6.37 -4.89 -15.34
N LEU A 72 7.68 -5.18 -15.26
CA LEU A 72 8.65 -4.77 -16.27
C LEU A 72 8.02 -5.01 -17.65
N PRO A 73 8.06 -4.04 -18.58
CA PRO A 73 7.67 -4.35 -19.95
C PRO A 73 8.50 -5.56 -20.37
N ALA A 74 7.81 -6.61 -20.85
CA ALA A 74 8.47 -7.76 -21.42
C ALA A 74 9.55 -7.22 -22.37
N LEU A 75 10.82 -7.57 -22.12
CA LEU A 75 11.86 -7.32 -23.11
C LEU A 75 11.43 -8.09 -24.36
N GLU A 76 10.80 -7.38 -25.28
CA GLU A 76 10.62 -7.83 -26.65
C GLU A 76 12.03 -8.21 -27.15
N PRO A 77 12.25 -9.44 -27.64
CA PRO A 77 13.54 -9.80 -28.19
C PRO A 77 13.78 -8.89 -29.40
N SER A 78 14.69 -7.92 -29.25
CA SER A 78 15.15 -7.07 -30.33
C SER A 78 15.69 -7.96 -31.45
N THR A 79 14.92 -8.12 -32.52
CA THR A 79 15.35 -8.78 -33.75
C THR A 79 16.21 -7.82 -34.56
N ASP A 80 17.36 -7.43 -34.03
CA ASP A 80 18.43 -6.86 -34.84
C ASP A 80 19.25 -8.01 -35.43
N SER A 81 18.76 -8.54 -36.55
CA SER A 81 19.55 -9.36 -37.47
C SER A 81 19.56 -8.68 -38.84
N ALA A 82 20.22 -7.52 -38.91
CA ALA A 82 20.54 -6.81 -40.15
C ALA A 82 22.05 -6.83 -40.44
N PHE A 83 22.73 -7.95 -40.18
CA PHE A 83 24.14 -8.09 -40.55
C PHE A 83 24.46 -9.51 -41.06
N ALA A 84 24.03 -9.83 -42.28
CA ALA A 84 24.76 -10.74 -43.18
C ALA A 84 23.98 -10.94 -44.50
N ALA A 85 24.29 -10.13 -45.52
CA ALA A 85 24.36 -10.58 -46.92
C ALA A 85 24.65 -9.38 -47.85
N ALA A 86 25.81 -8.76 -47.65
CA ALA A 86 26.55 -8.21 -48.78
C ALA A 86 27.66 -9.22 -49.09
N THR A 87 27.84 -9.54 -50.38
CA THR A 87 28.93 -10.32 -51.01
C THR A 87 28.54 -11.71 -51.54
N ARG A 88 27.82 -11.77 -52.67
CA ARG A 88 28.33 -12.17 -54.01
C ARG A 88 27.19 -12.42 -54.99
#